data_AF-A0A8B8URP0-F1
#
_entry.id   AF-A0A8B8URP0-F1
#
_cell.length_a   1.000
_cell.length_b   1.000
_cell.length_c   1.000
_cell.angle_alpha   90.00
_cell.angle_beta   90.00
_cell.angle_gamma   90.00
#
_symmetry.space_group_name_H-M   'P 1'
#
loop_
_entity.id
_entity.type
_entity.pdbx_description
1 polymer ?
#
loop_
_entity_poly.entity_id
_entity_poly.type
_entity_poly.pdbx_seq_one_letter_code
_entity_poly.pdbx_strand_id
1 'polypeptide(L)'
;MVQQLSLFGSIGDDGYDLLISTLTTISGNPPLLYNNLCTIWKPNPSYDVENVNARNQLVEPNRIKLSKEVPFSYLIDEAMIDKPLNFKLLKSFANDKIPLNYAMTQNILHNRVPQATNVNSTNGAVNNNERAGNAVDESGSNNDIINVDMNASSTPSNESCSAWSLQISDIPAAGNNRSVSMQTIAETIVLSSAGKNSSISSLMNGLGYVFEFQYLTIGVKFFMKHGLILELQKIWQIEEAENLQITSGGFLIKAYINVSRGTDIDRINYTETVLMNLKKELQGYIELSVPDRQSMDSRVAHRNILI
;
A
#
# COMPACT_ATOMS: atom_id res chain seq x y z
N MET A 1 -2.42 -1.73 -21.02
CA MET A 1 -3.70 -1.25 -20.46
C MET A 1 -4.60 -2.44 -20.26
N VAL A 2 -5.18 -2.55 -19.08
CA VAL A 2 -6.11 -3.62 -18.70
C VAL A 2 -7.50 -3.00 -18.50
N GLN A 3 -8.57 -3.73 -18.84
CA GLN A 3 -9.92 -3.34 -18.44
C GLN A 3 -10.34 -4.13 -17.21
N GLN A 4 -10.67 -3.43 -16.14
CA GLN A 4 -11.18 -4.03 -14.92
C GLN A 4 -12.70 -3.91 -14.91
N LEU A 5 -13.39 -5.05 -14.87
CA LEU A 5 -14.82 -5.11 -14.62
C LEU A 5 -15.05 -5.42 -13.16
N SER A 6 -15.93 -4.67 -12.48
CA SER A 6 -16.10 -4.81 -11.04
C SER A 6 -17.51 -4.50 -10.53
N LEU A 7 -17.80 -5.09 -9.36
CA LEU A 7 -18.94 -4.82 -8.51
C LEU A 7 -18.46 -4.60 -7.08
N PHE A 8 -19.18 -3.76 -6.35
CA PHE A 8 -18.83 -3.36 -5.00
C PHE A 8 -20.01 -3.59 -4.05
N GLY A 9 -19.72 -3.78 -2.78
CA GLY A 9 -20.71 -3.86 -1.71
C GLY A 9 -20.06 -3.63 -0.36
N SER A 10 -20.85 -3.63 0.69
CA SER A 10 -20.36 -3.54 2.05
C SER A 10 -21.06 -4.53 2.96
N ILE A 11 -20.37 -4.92 4.03
CA ILE A 11 -20.95 -5.76 5.09
C ILE A 11 -20.48 -5.25 6.44
N GLY A 12 -21.36 -5.29 7.44
CA GLY A 12 -20.99 -4.97 8.82
C GLY A 12 -20.04 -6.01 9.41
N ASP A 13 -19.32 -5.62 10.48
CA ASP A 13 -18.34 -6.49 11.15
C ASP A 13 -18.95 -7.80 11.69
N ASP A 14 -20.23 -7.75 12.10
CA ASP A 14 -20.98 -8.91 12.60
C ASP A 14 -21.19 -9.99 11.52
N GLY A 15 -21.40 -9.57 10.27
CA GLY A 15 -21.65 -10.46 9.14
C GLY A 15 -20.38 -11.13 8.57
N TYR A 16 -19.20 -10.71 9.01
CA TYR A 16 -17.92 -11.13 8.42
C TYR A 16 -17.69 -12.64 8.51
N ASP A 17 -17.92 -13.27 9.68
CA ASP A 17 -17.60 -14.71 9.86
C ASP A 17 -18.46 -15.62 8.98
N LEU A 18 -19.74 -15.29 8.88
CA LEU A 18 -20.69 -16.05 8.05
C LEU A 18 -20.40 -15.80 6.57
N LEU A 19 -20.02 -14.57 6.18
CA LEU A 19 -19.59 -14.27 4.81
C LEU A 19 -18.32 -15.05 4.44
N ILE A 20 -17.29 -15.05 5.29
CA ILE A 20 -16.04 -15.80 5.03
C ILE A 20 -16.33 -17.28 4.83
N SER A 21 -17.18 -17.87 5.68
CA SER A 21 -17.57 -19.27 5.56
C SER A 21 -18.30 -19.53 4.25
N THR A 22 -19.28 -18.67 3.91
CA THR A 22 -20.05 -18.75 2.67
C THR A 22 -19.15 -18.63 1.43
N LEU A 23 -18.25 -17.65 1.41
CA LEU A 23 -17.30 -17.45 0.31
C LEU A 23 -16.30 -18.58 0.18
N THR A 24 -15.87 -19.18 1.30
CA THR A 24 -15.02 -20.38 1.28
C THR A 24 -15.76 -21.55 0.64
N THR A 25 -17.05 -21.72 0.94
CA THR A 25 -17.89 -22.77 0.33
C THR A 25 -18.13 -22.52 -1.16
N ILE A 26 -18.47 -21.30 -1.56
CA ILE A 26 -18.75 -20.95 -2.97
C ILE A 26 -17.47 -21.03 -3.82
N SER A 27 -16.37 -20.47 -3.32
CA SER A 27 -15.10 -20.46 -4.05
C SER A 27 -14.37 -21.81 -4.04
N GLY A 28 -14.63 -22.64 -3.02
CA GLY A 28 -13.85 -23.84 -2.73
C GLY A 28 -12.42 -23.57 -2.26
N ASN A 29 -12.05 -22.30 -2.04
CA ASN A 29 -10.71 -21.86 -1.68
C ASN A 29 -10.72 -21.12 -0.34
N PRO A 30 -9.64 -21.23 0.47
CA PRO A 30 -9.54 -20.48 1.71
C PRO A 30 -9.30 -18.98 1.44
N PRO A 31 -9.70 -18.10 2.37
CA PRO A 31 -9.35 -16.68 2.32
C PRO A 31 -7.83 -16.49 2.45
N LEU A 32 -7.25 -15.70 1.56
CA LEU A 32 -5.83 -15.35 1.61
C LEU A 32 -5.65 -13.93 2.09
N LEU A 33 -4.95 -13.75 3.21
CA LEU A 33 -4.66 -12.44 3.75
C LEU A 33 -3.71 -11.66 2.83
N TYR A 34 -4.01 -10.39 2.60
CA TYR A 34 -3.13 -9.47 1.88
C TYR A 34 -3.20 -8.08 2.52
N ASN A 35 -2.19 -7.28 2.23
CA ASN A 35 -2.21 -5.85 2.49
C ASN A 35 -1.60 -5.12 1.30
N ASN A 36 -1.96 -3.86 1.14
CA ASN A 36 -1.43 -3.02 0.07
C ASN A 36 -1.44 -1.55 0.52
N LEU A 37 -0.26 -0.95 0.56
CA LEU A 37 -0.07 0.48 0.81
C LEU A 37 -0.12 1.21 -0.53
N CYS A 38 -1.05 2.15 -0.63
CA CYS A 38 -1.23 2.98 -1.81
C CYS A 38 -0.86 4.44 -1.50
N THR A 39 -0.03 5.04 -2.34
CA THR A 39 0.29 6.46 -2.29
C THR A 39 -0.18 7.13 -3.57
N ILE A 40 -0.83 8.28 -3.43
CA ILE A 40 -1.45 9.01 -4.52
C ILE A 40 -0.70 10.31 -4.76
N TRP A 41 -0.43 10.55 -6.03
CA TRP A 41 0.39 11.65 -6.51
C TRP A 41 -0.38 12.44 -7.55
N LYS A 42 -0.40 13.76 -7.42
CA LYS A 42 -1.02 14.67 -8.39
C LYS A 42 0.04 15.44 -9.17
N PRO A 43 -0.26 15.91 -10.38
CA PRO A 43 0.61 16.85 -11.07
C PRO A 43 0.96 18.05 -10.18
N ASN A 44 2.21 18.48 -10.20
CA ASN A 44 2.68 19.58 -9.37
C ASN A 44 1.92 20.88 -9.73
N PRO A 45 1.16 21.48 -8.79
CA PRO A 45 0.38 22.68 -9.07
C PRO A 45 1.26 23.91 -9.38
N SER A 46 2.57 23.85 -9.13
CA SER A 46 3.50 24.91 -9.52
C SER A 46 3.89 24.87 -11.00
N TYR A 47 3.57 23.78 -11.72
CA TYR A 47 3.84 23.65 -13.15
C TYR A 47 2.54 23.77 -13.93
N ASP A 48 2.39 24.87 -14.66
CA ASP A 48 1.29 25.04 -15.61
C ASP A 48 1.64 24.32 -16.92
N VAL A 49 0.84 23.32 -17.26
CA VAL A 49 0.97 22.52 -18.48
C VAL A 49 -0.33 22.63 -19.28
N GLU A 50 -0.19 22.85 -20.58
CA GLU A 50 -1.34 22.85 -21.49
C GLU A 50 -1.96 21.46 -21.56
N ASN A 51 -3.29 21.38 -21.59
CA ASN A 51 -4.02 20.11 -21.70
C ASN A 51 -3.99 19.52 -23.12
N VAL A 52 -2.97 19.84 -23.92
CA VAL A 52 -2.83 19.42 -25.31
C VAL A 52 -1.44 18.86 -25.52
N ASN A 53 -1.36 17.70 -26.15
CA ASN A 53 -0.09 17.15 -26.57
C ASN A 53 0.37 17.72 -27.93
N ALA A 54 1.60 17.42 -28.33
CA ALA A 54 2.14 17.84 -29.64
C ALA A 54 1.34 17.30 -30.86
N ARG A 55 0.39 16.38 -30.64
CA ARG A 55 -0.53 15.83 -31.66
C ARG A 55 -1.93 16.42 -31.58
N ASN A 56 -2.12 17.53 -30.84
CA ASN A 56 -3.41 18.19 -30.64
C ASN A 56 -4.50 17.28 -30.02
N GLN A 57 -4.10 16.30 -29.22
CA GLN A 57 -5.04 15.51 -28.44
C GLN A 57 -5.20 16.15 -27.06
N LEU A 58 -6.44 16.25 -26.61
CA LEU A 58 -6.75 16.70 -25.26
C LEU A 58 -6.26 15.65 -24.26
N VAL A 59 -5.41 16.06 -23.33
CA VAL A 59 -4.88 15.23 -22.24
C VAL A 59 -5.20 15.93 -20.94
N GLU A 60 -5.98 15.28 -20.11
CA GLU A 60 -6.39 15.82 -18.83
C GLU A 60 -5.42 15.37 -17.72
N PRO A 61 -5.19 16.21 -16.70
CA PRO A 61 -4.34 15.85 -15.57
C PRO A 61 -4.99 14.72 -14.78
N ASN A 62 -4.25 13.62 -14.60
CA ASN A 62 -4.70 12.47 -13.82
C ASN A 62 -3.71 12.16 -12.70
N ARG A 63 -4.22 11.61 -11.60
CA ARG A 63 -3.42 11.17 -10.46
C ARG A 63 -2.71 9.87 -10.77
N ILE A 64 -1.50 9.72 -10.27
CA ILE A 64 -0.75 8.47 -10.28
C ILE A 64 -0.94 7.79 -8.93
N LYS A 65 -1.29 6.50 -8.96
CA LYS A 65 -1.29 5.62 -7.79
C LYS A 65 -0.05 4.74 -7.82
N LEU A 66 0.74 4.80 -6.75
CA LEU A 66 1.81 3.85 -6.48
C LEU A 66 1.34 2.88 -5.40
N SER A 67 1.50 1.59 -5.66
CA SER A 67 1.05 0.53 -4.74
C SER A 67 2.14 -0.52 -4.51
N LYS A 68 2.18 -1.05 -3.28
CA LYS A 68 3.15 -2.03 -2.80
C LYS A 68 2.61 -2.78 -1.58
N GLU A 69 2.96 -4.05 -1.44
CA GLU A 69 2.75 -4.80 -0.20
C GLU A 69 3.74 -4.39 0.90
N VAL A 70 3.24 -4.31 2.13
CA VAL A 70 4.05 -4.06 3.32
C VAL A 70 4.20 -5.39 4.09
N PRO A 71 5.40 -5.77 4.53
CA PRO A 71 5.56 -6.92 5.40
C PRO A 71 4.67 -6.81 6.64
N PHE A 72 3.94 -7.88 6.96
CA PHE A 72 3.02 -7.87 8.11
C PHE A 72 3.70 -7.60 9.45
N SER A 73 5.02 -7.81 9.56
CA SER A 73 5.82 -7.40 10.73
C SER A 73 5.68 -5.91 11.06
N TYR A 74 5.35 -5.06 10.09
CA TYR A 74 5.12 -3.63 10.31
C TYR A 74 3.68 -3.29 10.70
N LEU A 75 2.76 -4.25 10.59
CA LEU A 75 1.31 -4.07 10.76
C LEU A 75 0.76 -4.81 11.99
N ILE A 76 1.59 -5.61 12.65
CA ILE A 76 1.21 -6.48 13.75
C ILE A 76 1.89 -5.95 15.02
N ASP A 77 1.08 -5.69 16.06
CA ASP A 77 1.59 -5.32 17.38
C ASP A 77 2.32 -6.49 18.05
N GLU A 78 3.22 -6.21 18.99
CA GLU A 78 3.98 -7.23 19.75
C GLU A 78 3.06 -8.29 20.40
N ALA A 79 1.85 -7.89 20.80
CA ALA A 79 0.84 -8.78 21.39
C ALA A 79 0.20 -9.78 20.40
N MET A 80 0.46 -9.65 19.11
CA MET A 80 -0.12 -10.46 18.04
C MET A 80 0.90 -11.34 17.30
N ILE A 81 2.19 -11.24 17.65
CA ILE A 81 3.28 -12.03 17.06
C ILE A 81 3.07 -13.55 17.26
N ASP A 82 2.48 -13.96 18.38
CA ASP A 82 2.30 -15.38 18.73
C ASP A 82 1.01 -16.01 18.19
N LYS A 83 0.13 -15.23 17.53
CA LYS A 83 -1.12 -15.74 16.96
C LYS A 83 -0.93 -16.13 15.48
N PRO A 84 -1.52 -17.23 15.01
CA PRO A 84 -1.47 -17.57 13.60
C PRO A 84 -2.15 -16.44 12.80
N LEU A 85 -1.41 -15.95 11.81
CA LEU A 85 -1.72 -14.78 10.97
C LEU A 85 -2.88 -15.13 10.03
N ASN A 86 -4.10 -15.11 10.59
CA ASN A 86 -5.30 -15.64 9.97
C ASN A 86 -6.30 -14.52 9.64
N PHE A 87 -7.31 -14.85 8.81
CA PHE A 87 -8.41 -13.95 8.44
C PHE A 87 -9.21 -13.35 9.62
N LYS A 88 -9.04 -13.89 10.83
CA LYS A 88 -9.61 -13.35 12.08
C LYS A 88 -8.90 -12.08 12.57
N LEU A 89 -7.68 -11.81 12.12
CA LEU A 89 -6.92 -10.60 12.44
C LEU A 89 -7.67 -9.32 12.05
N LEU A 90 -8.46 -9.38 10.97
CA LEU A 90 -9.24 -8.23 10.52
C LEU A 90 -10.32 -7.80 11.50
N LYS A 91 -10.81 -8.69 12.37
CA LYS A 91 -11.76 -8.33 13.44
C LYS A 91 -11.10 -7.57 14.58
N SER A 92 -9.82 -7.78 14.83
CA SER A 92 -9.10 -7.02 15.87
C SER A 92 -8.79 -5.59 15.46
N PHE A 93 -8.82 -5.28 14.16
CA PHE A 93 -8.64 -3.92 13.64
C PHE A 93 -9.96 -3.14 13.57
N ALA A 94 -10.77 -3.20 14.63
CA ALA A 94 -12.01 -2.44 14.73
C ALA A 94 -11.79 -0.96 15.10
N ASN A 95 -10.60 -0.64 15.64
CA ASN A 95 -10.22 0.71 16.02
C ASN A 95 -9.45 1.42 14.90
N ASP A 96 -9.56 2.75 14.86
CA ASP A 96 -8.91 3.61 13.85
C ASP A 96 -7.38 3.52 13.82
N LYS A 97 -6.77 2.99 14.88
CA LYS A 97 -5.32 2.96 15.06
C LYS A 97 -4.72 1.69 14.49
N ILE A 98 -3.99 1.83 13.40
CA ILE A 98 -3.01 0.85 12.94
C ILE A 98 -1.62 1.16 13.54
N PRO A 99 -0.77 0.15 13.78
CA PRO A 99 0.59 0.33 14.32
C PRO A 99 1.53 1.10 13.37
N LEU A 100 1.13 1.25 12.11
CA LEU A 100 1.91 1.91 11.07
C LEU A 100 1.82 3.43 11.20
N ASN A 101 2.91 4.07 11.59
CA ASN A 101 3.02 5.54 11.63
C ASN A 101 3.37 6.10 10.23
N TYR A 102 2.87 7.29 9.90
CA TYR A 102 3.28 8.09 8.74
C TYR A 102 4.81 8.20 8.59
N ALA A 103 5.56 8.37 9.69
CA ALA A 103 7.03 8.40 9.63
C ALA A 103 7.63 7.08 9.09
N MET A 104 7.00 5.94 9.38
CA MET A 104 7.41 4.65 8.86
C MET A 104 7.07 4.51 7.37
N THR A 105 5.92 5.04 6.93
CA THR A 105 5.62 5.10 5.49
C THR A 105 6.60 6.01 4.75
N GLN A 106 6.97 7.16 5.32
CA GLN A 106 8.01 8.03 4.77
C GLN A 106 9.35 7.30 4.66
N ASN A 107 9.72 6.47 5.64
CA ASN A 107 10.90 5.61 5.54
C ASN A 107 10.76 4.58 4.42
N ILE A 108 9.57 4.02 4.16
CA ILE A 108 9.32 3.12 3.02
C ILE A 108 9.42 3.87 1.69
N LEU A 109 8.90 5.09 1.58
CA LEU A 109 9.01 5.93 0.39
C LEU A 109 10.47 6.36 0.14
N HIS A 110 11.20 6.67 1.21
CA HIS A 110 12.59 7.09 1.15
C HIS A 110 13.59 5.92 1.21
N ASN A 111 13.11 4.67 1.32
CA ASN A 111 13.89 3.45 1.54
C ASN A 111 14.91 3.55 2.70
N ARG A 112 14.55 4.28 3.77
CA ARG A 112 15.34 4.34 4.99
C ARG A 112 15.04 3.12 5.85
N VAL A 113 16.06 2.33 6.18
CA VAL A 113 15.91 1.22 7.14
C VAL A 113 15.55 1.82 8.50
N PRO A 114 14.50 1.34 9.20
CA PRO A 114 14.26 1.75 10.58
C PRO A 114 15.46 1.31 11.41
N GLN A 115 16.23 2.27 11.92
CA GLN A 115 17.23 1.99 12.94
C GLN A 115 16.49 1.44 14.15
N ALA A 116 16.75 0.17 14.48
CA ALA A 116 16.41 -0.36 15.79
C ALA A 116 17.15 0.52 16.80
N THR A 117 16.42 1.35 17.54
CA THR A 117 16.95 2.05 18.70
C THR A 117 17.32 1.00 19.74
N ASN A 118 18.57 0.53 19.70
CA ASN A 118 19.19 -0.18 20.81
C ASN A 118 19.28 0.79 21.99
N VAL A 119 18.23 0.83 22.82
CA VAL A 119 18.27 1.43 24.14
C VAL A 119 19.06 0.48 25.03
N ASN A 120 20.39 0.55 24.94
CA ASN A 120 21.30 0.05 25.96
C ASN A 120 22.08 1.24 26.53
N SER A 121 21.37 2.11 27.26
CA SER A 121 22.00 2.99 28.24
C SER A 121 22.10 2.25 29.56
N THR A 122 23.07 1.33 29.67
CA THR A 122 23.51 0.83 30.98
C THR A 122 24.27 1.96 31.68
N ASN A 123 23.55 2.68 32.55
CA ASN A 123 24.14 3.43 33.65
C ASN A 123 24.80 2.43 34.60
N GLY A 124 26.09 2.16 34.38
CA GLY A 124 26.95 1.38 35.27
C GLY A 124 27.85 2.32 36.07
N ALA A 125 27.51 2.47 37.34
CA ALA A 125 28.19 3.33 38.30
C ALA A 125 29.70 3.09 38.39
N VAL A 126 30.43 4.20 38.44
CA VAL A 126 31.81 4.31 38.92
C VAL A 126 31.88 3.78 40.34
N ASN A 127 32.69 2.74 40.59
CA ASN A 127 33.17 2.41 41.93
C ASN A 127 34.66 2.10 41.85
N ASN A 128 35.44 3.07 42.34
CA ASN A 128 36.86 2.94 42.68
C ASN A 128 36.99 2.22 44.02
N ASN A 129 38.03 1.38 44.15
CA ASN A 129 38.78 0.96 45.35
C ASN A 129 39.65 -0.23 44.88
N GLU A 130 40.91 -0.48 45.24
CA GLU A 130 41.82 0.06 46.25
C GLU A 130 43.26 -0.43 45.87
N ARG A 131 44.21 -0.23 46.78
CA ARG A 131 45.61 0.17 46.57
C ARG A 131 46.63 -0.96 46.82
N ALA A 132 47.86 -0.71 46.35
CA ALA A 132 49.20 -1.25 46.75
C ALA A 132 49.65 -2.57 46.09
N GLY A 133 50.88 -2.71 45.59
CA GLY A 133 52.06 -1.83 45.55
C GLY A 133 53.27 -2.56 44.94
N ASN A 134 54.38 -1.81 44.91
CA ASN A 134 55.78 -2.18 44.63
C ASN A 134 56.37 -1.89 43.24
N ALA A 135 57.51 -1.19 43.35
CA ALA A 135 58.38 -0.64 42.35
C ALA A 135 59.26 -1.69 41.66
N VAL A 136 59.80 -1.37 40.48
CA VAL A 136 61.23 -1.07 40.24
C VAL A 136 61.41 -0.75 38.75
N ASP A 137 62.35 0.16 38.51
CA ASP A 137 62.82 0.76 37.26
C ASP A 137 63.04 -0.21 36.09
N GLU A 138 62.77 0.27 34.87
CA GLU A 138 63.77 0.29 33.81
C GLU A 138 63.37 1.25 32.68
N SER A 139 64.33 2.09 32.29
CA SER A 139 64.18 3.19 31.36
C SER A 139 64.57 2.76 29.94
N GLY A 140 63.69 3.05 28.97
CA GLY A 140 64.07 3.51 27.63
C GLY A 140 64.29 2.46 26.54
N SER A 141 63.31 2.32 25.63
CA SER A 141 63.53 2.44 24.18
C SER A 141 62.21 2.36 23.38
N ASN A 142 61.94 3.39 22.58
CA ASN A 142 61.40 3.33 21.22
C ASN A 142 60.01 2.69 20.94
N ASN A 143 59.00 3.51 20.65
CA ASN A 143 58.60 3.82 19.26
C ASN A 143 57.23 4.53 19.21
N ASP A 144 57.23 5.72 18.61
CA ASP A 144 56.04 6.44 18.16
C ASP A 144 55.25 5.58 17.17
N ILE A 145 54.07 5.10 17.57
CA ILE A 145 53.05 4.60 16.64
C ILE A 145 51.94 5.65 16.59
N ILE A 146 52.02 6.48 15.55
CA ILE A 146 50.96 7.38 15.14
C ILE A 146 49.78 6.51 14.67
N ASN A 147 48.77 6.31 15.52
CA ASN A 147 47.49 5.77 15.10
C ASN A 147 46.78 6.83 14.25
N VAL A 148 46.97 6.75 12.94
CA VAL A 148 46.15 7.48 11.97
C VAL A 148 44.77 6.83 12.00
N ASP A 149 43.83 7.49 12.69
CA ASP A 149 42.41 7.21 12.59
C ASP A 149 42.00 7.32 11.12
N MET A 150 41.93 6.17 10.47
CA MET A 150 41.45 6.02 9.11
C MET A 150 39.94 6.18 9.19
N ASN A 151 39.50 7.45 9.11
CA ASN A 151 38.10 7.83 8.99
C ASN A 151 37.43 6.88 8.00
N ALA A 152 36.49 6.08 8.51
CA ALA A 152 35.64 5.21 7.74
C ALA A 152 35.05 6.04 6.59
N SER A 153 35.53 5.77 5.38
CA SER A 153 34.92 6.26 4.15
C SER A 153 33.44 6.01 4.26
N SER A 154 32.63 7.08 4.20
CA SER A 154 31.18 6.99 4.07
C SER A 154 30.88 6.13 2.85
N THR A 155 30.60 4.85 3.08
CA THR A 155 30.04 3.97 2.07
C THR A 155 28.77 4.68 1.59
N PRO A 156 28.64 5.00 0.29
CA PRO A 156 27.39 5.52 -0.23
C PRO A 156 26.36 4.43 0.07
N SER A 157 25.36 4.76 0.90
CA SER A 157 24.23 3.88 1.09
C SER A 157 23.63 3.71 -0.30
N ASN A 158 23.81 2.52 -0.90
CA ASN A 158 23.18 2.16 -2.15
C ASN A 158 21.69 1.92 -1.85
N GLU A 159 20.98 3.01 -1.57
CA GLU A 159 19.56 3.04 -1.29
C GLU A 159 18.82 2.88 -2.63
N SER A 160 18.76 1.65 -3.15
CA SER A 160 17.93 1.34 -4.30
C SER A 160 16.46 1.32 -3.89
N CYS A 161 15.59 1.92 -4.70
CA CYS A 161 14.16 1.82 -4.44
C CYS A 161 13.65 0.38 -4.55
N SER A 162 12.76 0.00 -3.63
CA SER A 162 12.00 -1.25 -3.72
C SER A 162 11.02 -1.25 -4.90
N ALA A 163 10.49 -2.41 -5.25
CA ALA A 163 9.54 -2.51 -6.37
C ALA A 163 8.19 -1.86 -6.04
N TRP A 164 7.61 -1.15 -7.01
CA TRP A 164 6.28 -0.52 -6.91
C TRP A 164 5.48 -0.77 -8.19
N SER A 165 4.17 -0.98 -8.04
CA SER A 165 3.23 -0.90 -9.18
C SER A 165 2.72 0.53 -9.32
N LEU A 166 2.94 1.12 -10.49
CA LEU A 166 2.48 2.45 -10.86
C LEU A 166 1.25 2.30 -11.76
N GLN A 167 0.13 2.84 -11.31
CA GLN A 167 -1.16 2.75 -11.98
C GLN A 167 -1.76 4.15 -12.23
N ILE A 168 -2.36 4.32 -13.40
CA ILE A 168 -3.27 5.43 -13.73
C ILE A 168 -4.58 4.79 -14.17
N SER A 169 -5.67 5.17 -13.51
CA SER A 169 -7.01 4.72 -13.86
C SER A 169 -7.78 5.84 -14.54
N ASP A 170 -8.53 5.51 -15.57
CA ASP A 170 -9.49 6.44 -16.15
C ASP A 170 -10.84 6.36 -15.40
N ILE A 171 -11.71 7.34 -15.61
CA ILE A 171 -13.09 7.25 -15.13
C ILE A 171 -13.76 5.99 -15.70
N PRO A 172 -14.61 5.28 -14.92
CA PRO A 172 -15.38 4.17 -15.47
C PRO A 172 -16.17 4.59 -16.71
N ALA A 173 -16.31 3.66 -17.65
CA ALA A 173 -16.89 3.96 -18.94
C ALA A 173 -18.36 4.42 -18.79
N ALA A 174 -18.74 5.42 -19.58
CA ALA A 174 -20.05 6.07 -19.48
C ALA A 174 -21.16 5.18 -20.07
N GLY A 175 -22.32 5.12 -19.42
CA GLY A 175 -23.50 4.45 -19.96
C GLY A 175 -24.66 4.45 -18.96
N ASN A 176 -25.88 4.58 -19.46
CA ASN A 176 -27.08 4.50 -18.63
C ASN A 176 -27.30 3.05 -18.18
N ASN A 177 -27.54 2.82 -16.89
CA ASN A 177 -27.84 1.51 -16.29
C ASN A 177 -26.86 0.38 -16.64
N ARG A 178 -25.56 0.61 -16.47
CA ARG A 178 -24.57 -0.48 -16.60
C ARG A 178 -24.78 -1.52 -15.50
N SER A 179 -24.70 -2.78 -15.89
CA SER A 179 -24.76 -3.95 -15.00
C SER A 179 -23.52 -4.08 -14.12
N VAL A 180 -22.35 -3.66 -14.62
CA VAL A 180 -21.04 -3.72 -13.96
C VAL A 180 -20.23 -2.44 -14.21
N SER A 181 -19.33 -2.09 -13.29
CA SER A 181 -18.36 -1.04 -13.51
C SER A 181 -17.29 -1.54 -14.49
N MET A 182 -16.87 -0.72 -15.45
CA MET A 182 -15.79 -1.05 -16.37
C MET A 182 -14.80 0.10 -16.44
N GLN A 183 -13.57 -0.14 -15.99
CA GLN A 183 -12.53 0.89 -15.84
C GLN A 183 -11.27 0.50 -16.61
N THR A 184 -10.66 1.45 -17.32
CA THR A 184 -9.36 1.26 -17.96
C THR A 184 -8.25 1.61 -16.99
N ILE A 185 -7.26 0.73 -16.84
CA ILE A 185 -6.09 0.95 -15.99
C ILE A 185 -4.82 0.79 -16.84
N ALA A 186 -4.01 1.83 -16.87
CA ALA A 186 -2.64 1.77 -17.36
C ALA A 186 -1.73 1.45 -16.18
N GLU A 187 -0.92 0.40 -16.30
CA GLU A 187 -0.03 -0.07 -15.24
C GLU A 187 1.38 -0.28 -15.78
N THR A 188 2.38 0.04 -14.95
CA THR A 188 3.78 -0.32 -15.14
C THR A 188 4.41 -0.66 -13.79
N ILE A 189 5.47 -1.48 -13.79
CA ILE A 189 6.18 -1.87 -12.58
C ILE A 189 7.53 -1.17 -12.53
N VAL A 190 7.77 -0.39 -11.47
CA VAL A 190 9.08 0.13 -11.12
C VAL A 190 9.81 -0.98 -10.37
N LEU A 191 10.90 -1.51 -10.92
CA LEU A 191 11.66 -2.59 -10.28
C LEU A 191 12.65 -2.04 -9.25
N SER A 192 13.39 -1.02 -9.65
CA SER A 192 14.41 -0.35 -8.84
C SER A 192 14.72 1.01 -9.44
N SER A 193 15.33 1.89 -8.64
CA SER A 193 15.84 3.19 -9.08
C SER A 193 17.33 3.30 -8.81
N ALA A 194 18.00 4.17 -9.55
CA ALA A 194 19.42 4.51 -9.37
C ALA A 194 19.64 6.01 -9.61
N GLY A 195 20.77 6.53 -9.11
CA GLY A 195 21.17 7.94 -9.27
C GLY A 195 21.26 8.69 -7.95
N LYS A 196 21.55 10.00 -8.02
CA LYS A 196 21.75 10.86 -6.83
C LYS A 196 20.53 10.92 -5.91
N ASN A 197 19.33 10.87 -6.50
CA ASN A 197 18.06 10.91 -5.79
C ASN A 197 17.26 9.65 -6.12
N SER A 198 17.62 8.52 -5.50
CA SER A 198 17.04 7.20 -5.79
C SER A 198 15.69 6.95 -5.09
N SER A 199 15.23 7.79 -4.16
CA SER A 199 13.94 7.52 -3.50
C SER A 199 12.74 7.58 -4.47
N ILE A 200 11.65 6.86 -4.18
CA ILE A 200 10.45 6.89 -5.04
C ILE A 200 9.85 8.31 -5.06
N SER A 201 9.91 9.00 -3.92
CA SER A 201 9.45 10.38 -3.78
C SER A 201 10.24 11.32 -4.70
N SER A 202 11.56 11.19 -4.75
CA SER A 202 12.38 11.95 -5.67
C SER A 202 12.11 11.62 -7.14
N LEU A 203 11.87 10.35 -7.47
CA LEU A 203 11.50 9.93 -8.83
C LEU A 203 10.18 10.60 -9.25
N MET A 204 9.16 10.56 -8.40
CA MET A 204 7.86 11.18 -8.67
C MET A 204 7.95 12.70 -8.80
N ASN A 205 8.71 13.36 -7.93
CA ASN A 205 8.98 14.79 -8.02
C ASN A 205 9.73 15.13 -9.33
N GLY A 206 10.67 14.28 -9.76
CA GLY A 206 11.37 14.43 -11.04
C GLY A 206 10.47 14.25 -12.26
N LEU A 207 9.38 13.48 -12.14
CA LEU A 207 8.32 13.37 -13.14
C LEU A 207 7.30 14.52 -13.09
N GLY A 208 7.48 15.49 -12.19
CA GLY A 208 6.57 16.63 -12.03
C GLY A 208 5.30 16.31 -11.24
N TYR A 209 5.31 15.24 -10.44
CA TYR A 209 4.21 14.87 -9.54
C TYR A 209 4.55 15.16 -8.08
N VAL A 210 3.56 15.56 -7.30
CA VAL A 210 3.67 15.80 -5.86
C VAL A 210 2.75 14.86 -5.10
N PHE A 211 3.19 14.44 -3.92
CA PHE A 211 2.38 13.62 -3.01
C PHE A 211 1.10 14.36 -2.62
N GLU A 212 -0.02 13.65 -2.58
CA GLU A 212 -1.31 14.20 -2.14
C GLU A 212 -1.83 13.50 -0.89
N PHE A 213 -1.95 12.17 -0.93
CA PHE A 213 -2.42 11.37 0.20
C PHE A 213 -1.97 9.92 0.06
N GLN A 214 -2.18 9.14 1.12
CA GLN A 214 -1.93 7.71 1.11
C GLN A 214 -2.94 6.97 1.97
N TYR A 215 -3.13 5.70 1.66
CA TYR A 215 -4.00 4.82 2.41
C TYR A 215 -3.46 3.40 2.41
N LEU A 216 -3.72 2.68 3.48
CA LEU A 216 -3.42 1.26 3.62
C LEU A 216 -4.69 0.46 3.49
N THR A 217 -4.62 -0.62 2.72
CA THR A 217 -5.67 -1.63 2.66
C THR A 217 -5.16 -2.91 3.30
N ILE A 218 -5.97 -3.52 4.15
CA ILE A 218 -5.73 -4.86 4.68
C ILE A 218 -7.01 -5.64 4.46
N GLY A 219 -6.88 -6.85 3.93
CA GLY A 219 -8.03 -7.64 3.56
C GLY A 219 -7.72 -9.11 3.35
N VAL A 220 -8.75 -9.85 3.00
CA VAL A 220 -8.62 -11.20 2.46
C VAL A 220 -9.14 -11.22 1.03
N LYS A 221 -8.48 -12.03 0.20
CA LYS A 221 -8.90 -12.27 -1.17
C LYS A 221 -9.24 -13.74 -1.39
N PHE A 222 -10.26 -13.97 -2.19
CA PHE A 222 -10.68 -15.28 -2.67
C PHE A 222 -10.40 -15.35 -4.17
N PHE A 223 -9.72 -16.43 -4.58
CA PHE A 223 -9.58 -16.78 -5.98
C PHE A 223 -10.74 -17.68 -6.37
N MET A 224 -11.53 -17.25 -7.35
CA MET A 224 -12.67 -17.99 -7.87
C MET A 224 -12.42 -18.41 -9.32
N LYS A 225 -13.37 -19.14 -9.89
CA LYS A 225 -13.30 -19.60 -11.29
C LYS A 225 -13.25 -18.41 -12.25
N HIS A 226 -12.73 -18.66 -13.45
CA HIS A 226 -12.70 -17.68 -14.56
C HIS A 226 -11.91 -16.39 -14.27
N GLY A 227 -10.97 -16.43 -13.31
CA GLY A 227 -10.16 -15.26 -12.95
C GLY A 227 -10.90 -14.22 -12.11
N LEU A 228 -12.06 -14.58 -11.55
CA LEU A 228 -12.78 -13.76 -10.58
C LEU A 228 -12.01 -13.68 -9.27
N ILE A 229 -11.76 -12.45 -8.84
CA ILE A 229 -11.12 -12.14 -7.56
C ILE A 229 -12.13 -11.39 -6.71
N LEU A 230 -12.31 -11.85 -5.47
CA LEU A 230 -13.18 -11.20 -4.50
C LEU A 230 -12.35 -10.79 -3.30
N GLU A 231 -12.33 -9.50 -3.02
CA GLU A 231 -11.58 -8.87 -1.92
C GLU A 231 -12.55 -8.37 -0.85
N LEU A 232 -12.33 -8.78 0.40
CA LEU A 232 -12.94 -8.19 1.60
C LEU A 232 -11.85 -7.38 2.29
N GLN A 233 -12.01 -6.07 2.37
CA GLN A 233 -10.95 -5.19 2.85
C GLN A 233 -11.46 -4.10 3.79
N LYS A 234 -10.55 -3.70 4.67
CA LYS A 234 -10.64 -2.47 5.43
C LYS A 234 -9.59 -1.48 4.91
N ILE A 235 -9.94 -0.20 4.95
CA ILE A 235 -9.13 0.89 4.41
C ILE A 235 -8.86 1.91 5.52
N TRP A 236 -7.59 2.28 5.67
CA TRP A 236 -7.13 3.32 6.58
C TRP A 236 -6.44 4.43 5.81
N GLN A 237 -6.85 5.67 6.06
CA GLN A 237 -6.14 6.86 5.62
C GLN A 237 -4.99 7.12 6.60
N ILE A 238 -3.78 7.32 6.07
CA ILE A 238 -2.59 7.57 6.89
C ILE A 238 -2.16 9.01 6.68
N GLU A 239 -2.37 9.85 7.68
CA GLU A 239 -1.97 11.25 7.69
C GLU A 239 -0.90 11.52 8.75
N GLU A 240 -0.32 12.72 8.72
CA GLU A 240 0.68 13.16 9.71
C GLU A 240 0.10 13.32 11.11
N ALA A 241 -1.19 13.66 11.21
CA ALA A 241 -1.86 13.91 12.48
C ALA A 241 -2.31 12.60 13.14
N GLU A 242 -3.23 11.88 12.50
CA GLU A 242 -3.76 10.60 12.99
C GLU A 242 -4.15 9.69 11.82
N ASN A 243 -4.14 8.38 12.06
CA ASN A 243 -4.68 7.40 11.13
C ASN A 243 -6.19 7.28 11.35
N LEU A 244 -6.97 7.29 10.27
CA LEU A 244 -8.43 7.15 10.32
C LEU A 244 -8.87 5.93 9.51
N GLN A 245 -9.73 5.10 10.09
CA GLN A 245 -10.33 4.01 9.34
C GLN A 245 -11.53 4.53 8.54
N ILE A 246 -11.38 4.55 7.21
CA ILE A 246 -12.45 4.95 6.30
C ILE A 246 -13.61 3.94 6.37
N THR A 247 -13.28 2.65 6.44
CA THR A 247 -14.26 1.56 6.56
C THR A 247 -14.53 1.22 8.02
N SER A 248 -14.84 2.22 8.85
CA SER A 248 -15.26 1.98 10.24
C SER A 248 -16.65 1.35 10.27
N GLY A 249 -16.84 0.34 11.13
CA GLY A 249 -18.11 -0.39 11.26
C GLY A 249 -18.37 -1.50 10.23
N GLY A 250 -17.44 -1.77 9.31
CA GLY A 250 -17.61 -2.87 8.37
C GLY A 250 -16.42 -3.13 7.44
N PHE A 251 -16.72 -3.85 6.36
CA PHE A 251 -15.79 -4.25 5.31
C PHE A 251 -16.31 -3.80 3.95
N LEU A 252 -15.40 -3.30 3.13
CA LEU A 252 -15.64 -3.07 1.71
C LEU A 252 -15.41 -4.37 0.95
N ILE A 253 -16.36 -4.71 0.09
CA ILE A 253 -16.29 -5.89 -0.78
C ILE A 253 -16.12 -5.41 -2.21
N LYS A 254 -15.11 -5.97 -2.86
CA LYS A 254 -14.80 -5.70 -4.26
C LYS A 254 -14.67 -7.02 -5.00
N ALA A 255 -15.58 -7.27 -5.93
CA ALA A 255 -15.50 -8.41 -6.85
C ALA A 255 -15.10 -7.88 -8.22
N TYR A 256 -14.02 -8.40 -8.81
CA TYR A 256 -13.54 -7.92 -10.10
C TYR A 256 -12.86 -8.99 -10.95
N ILE A 257 -12.79 -8.73 -12.25
CA ILE A 257 -12.05 -9.50 -13.24
C ILE A 257 -11.25 -8.52 -14.11
N ASN A 258 -9.99 -8.83 -14.32
CA ASN A 258 -9.10 -8.08 -15.20
C ASN A 258 -9.05 -8.70 -16.59
N VAL A 259 -9.49 -7.96 -17.60
CA VAL A 259 -9.50 -8.36 -19.01
C VAL A 259 -8.35 -7.68 -19.74
N SER A 260 -7.45 -8.48 -20.33
CA SER A 260 -6.21 -7.98 -20.93
C SER A 260 -6.41 -7.07 -22.15
N ARG A 261 -7.52 -7.23 -22.89
CA ARG A 261 -7.82 -6.44 -24.10
C ARG A 261 -9.24 -5.91 -24.03
N GLY A 262 -9.39 -4.59 -24.01
CA GLY A 262 -10.69 -3.92 -24.07
C GLY A 262 -11.40 -3.99 -25.43
N THR A 263 -10.76 -4.58 -26.45
CA THR A 263 -11.32 -4.77 -27.78
C THR A 263 -12.02 -6.13 -27.95
N ASP A 264 -11.84 -7.05 -27.02
CA ASP A 264 -12.47 -8.38 -27.04
C ASP A 264 -13.86 -8.30 -26.38
N ILE A 265 -14.85 -7.89 -27.17
CA ILE A 265 -16.22 -7.62 -26.71
C ILE A 265 -16.87 -8.90 -26.17
N ASP A 266 -16.62 -10.05 -26.80
CA ASP A 266 -17.18 -11.34 -26.38
C ASP A 266 -16.68 -11.72 -24.99
N ARG A 267 -15.39 -11.51 -24.71
CA ARG A 267 -14.82 -11.75 -23.39
C ARG A 267 -15.35 -10.78 -22.35
N ILE A 268 -15.58 -9.52 -22.71
CA ILE A 268 -16.19 -8.52 -21.81
C ILE A 268 -17.61 -8.94 -21.45
N ASN A 269 -18.45 -9.31 -22.42
CA ASN A 269 -19.82 -9.78 -22.21
C ASN A 269 -19.87 -11.07 -21.36
N TYR A 270 -18.94 -11.98 -21.60
CA TYR A 270 -18.79 -13.18 -20.78
C TYR A 270 -18.42 -12.84 -19.33
N THR A 271 -17.47 -11.93 -19.14
CA THR A 271 -17.02 -11.43 -17.83
C THR A 271 -18.16 -10.75 -17.06
N GLU A 272 -18.97 -9.95 -17.75
CA GLU A 272 -20.19 -9.34 -17.21
C GLU A 272 -21.16 -10.41 -16.72
N THR A 273 -21.39 -11.46 -17.52
CA THR A 273 -22.26 -12.59 -17.13
C THR A 273 -21.75 -13.28 -15.86
N VAL A 274 -20.43 -13.48 -15.73
CA VAL A 274 -19.82 -14.09 -14.53
C VAL A 274 -20.07 -13.23 -13.29
N LEU A 275 -19.86 -11.91 -13.37
CA LEU A 275 -20.11 -10.99 -12.26
C LEU A 275 -21.60 -10.91 -11.90
N MET A 276 -22.50 -10.95 -12.89
CA MET A 276 -23.94 -10.95 -12.67
C MET A 276 -24.43 -12.26 -12.04
N ASN A 277 -23.81 -13.39 -12.37
CA ASN A 277 -24.09 -14.66 -11.71
C ASN A 277 -23.66 -14.63 -10.24
N LEU A 278 -22.47 -14.09 -9.95
CA LEU A 278 -22.03 -13.88 -8.56
C LEU A 278 -23.00 -12.98 -7.80
N LYS A 279 -23.43 -11.87 -8.40
CA LYS A 279 -24.42 -10.96 -7.80
C LYS A 279 -25.73 -11.67 -7.47
N LYS A 280 -26.22 -12.55 -8.35
CA LYS A 280 -27.44 -13.34 -8.13
C LYS A 280 -27.25 -14.40 -7.05
N GLU A 281 -26.09 -15.05 -7.01
CA GLU A 281 -25.77 -16.08 -6.02
C GLU A 281 -25.65 -15.51 -4.60
N LEU A 282 -25.10 -14.30 -4.49
CA LEU A 282 -24.97 -13.57 -3.22
C LEU A 282 -26.22 -12.73 -2.88
N GLN A 283 -27.23 -12.73 -3.74
CA GLN A 283 -28.44 -11.95 -3.56
C GLN A 283 -29.19 -12.39 -2.29
N GLY A 284 -29.56 -11.42 -1.46
CA GLY A 284 -30.21 -11.66 -0.16
C GLY A 284 -29.23 -11.85 0.99
N TYR A 285 -27.93 -12.00 0.70
CA TYR A 285 -26.87 -11.97 1.71
C TYR A 285 -26.07 -10.67 1.67
N ILE A 286 -25.59 -10.29 0.48
CA ILE A 286 -24.98 -8.99 0.23
C ILE A 286 -25.46 -8.40 -1.08
N GLU A 287 -25.73 -7.09 -1.07
CA GLU A 287 -26.06 -6.36 -2.28
C GLU A 287 -24.78 -5.86 -2.97
N LEU A 288 -24.49 -6.44 -4.14
CA LEU A 288 -23.42 -5.98 -5.02
C LEU A 288 -23.97 -5.01 -6.06
N SER A 289 -23.39 -3.83 -6.16
CA SER A 289 -23.81 -2.75 -7.06
C SER A 289 -22.62 -2.08 -7.76
N VAL A 290 -22.94 -1.27 -8.75
CA VAL A 290 -21.97 -0.41 -9.43
C VAL A 290 -21.89 0.89 -8.63
N PRO A 291 -20.70 1.32 -8.18
CA PRO A 291 -20.54 2.57 -7.46
C PRO A 291 -20.80 3.76 -8.38
N ASP A 292 -21.06 4.92 -7.78
CA ASP A 292 -21.20 6.13 -8.57
C ASP A 292 -19.92 6.43 -9.35
N ARG A 293 -20.10 6.83 -10.61
CA ARG A 293 -19.02 7.03 -11.57
C ARG A 293 -18.13 8.20 -11.14
N GLN A 294 -18.69 9.23 -10.52
CA GLN A 294 -17.92 10.37 -10.03
C GLN A 294 -17.01 10.00 -8.86
N SER A 295 -17.45 9.09 -7.99
CA SER A 295 -16.64 8.57 -6.89
C SER A 295 -15.42 7.77 -7.35
N MET A 296 -15.46 7.22 -8.56
CA MET A 296 -14.34 6.48 -9.16
C MET A 296 -13.49 7.34 -10.11
N ASP A 297 -13.75 8.64 -10.21
CA ASP A 297 -12.98 9.54 -11.06
C ASP A 297 -11.75 10.08 -10.32
N SER A 298 -10.58 9.52 -10.65
CA SER A 298 -9.30 9.96 -10.07
C SER A 298 -8.89 11.37 -10.48
N ARG A 299 -9.60 12.02 -11.42
CA ARG A 299 -9.38 13.43 -11.77
C ARG A 299 -10.01 14.37 -10.73
N VAL A 300 -11.15 13.97 -10.14
CA VAL A 300 -11.87 14.79 -9.16
C VAL A 300 -11.08 14.90 -7.86
N ALA A 301 -11.10 16.08 -7.22
CA ALA A 301 -10.33 16.34 -6.01
C ALA A 301 -10.67 15.36 -4.87
N HIS A 302 -9.63 14.80 -4.24
CA HIS A 302 -9.71 13.92 -3.05
C HIS A 302 -10.64 14.46 -1.95
N ARG A 303 -10.83 15.78 -1.87
CA ARG A 303 -11.69 16.42 -0.86
C ARG A 303 -13.19 16.39 -1.14
N ASN A 304 -13.65 15.93 -2.31
CA ASN A 304 -15.08 16.05 -2.67
C ASN A 304 -15.88 14.75 -2.52
N ILE A 305 -15.25 13.56 -2.56
CA ILE A 305 -15.96 12.30 -2.38
C ILE A 305 -15.08 11.32 -1.60
N LEU A 306 -15.60 10.90 -0.45
CA LEU A 306 -15.06 9.87 0.45
C LEU A 306 -14.65 8.62 -0.36
N ILE A 307 -13.45 8.10 -0.07
CA ILE A 307 -12.97 6.78 -0.51
C ILE A 307 -13.89 5.68 0.02
#